data_AF-A0A2N2BRP6-F1
#
_entry.id   AF-A0A2N2BRP6-F1
#
_cell.length_a   1.000
_cell.length_b   1.000
_cell.length_c   1.000
_cell.angle_alpha   90.00
_cell.angle_beta   90.00
_cell.angle_gamma   90.00
#
_symmetry.space_group_name_H-M   'P 1'
#
loop_
_entity.id
_entity.type
_entity.pdbx_description
1 polymer ?
#
loop_
_entity_poly.entity_id
_entity_poly.type
_entity_poly.pdbx_seq_one_letter_code
_entity_poly.pdbx_strand_id
1 'polypeptide(L)'
;MVKDHLGKSYQGVKEMCSAYNISYAVFLDRRSLGWSLEDCLTVRVVDHKGRGYKSEEEMCKYWGVKYYVFKDRLSENWTLEEALESKQPDSIKDHRGRGFKTKAEMCNYWGVKEYVFNDRIKDGWTLEEALEGKNPNMVVDHLGKKFDTEKDMCAYWGIKSYIFKDRIIEGWSLEEALTIPYKL
;
A
#
# COMPACT_ATOMS: atom_id res chain seq x y z
N MET A 1 7.01 13.16 52.84
CA MET A 1 7.55 12.67 51.55
C MET A 1 6.89 11.37 51.18
N VAL A 2 6.62 11.15 49.90
CA VAL A 2 6.10 9.89 49.34
C VAL A 2 7.13 9.29 48.39
N LYS A 3 7.07 7.98 48.16
CA LYS A 3 7.96 7.28 47.21
C LYS A 3 7.15 6.72 46.04
N ASP A 4 7.74 6.74 44.85
CA ASP A 4 7.20 6.03 43.69
C ASP A 4 7.58 4.52 43.69
N HIS A 5 7.21 3.81 42.63
CA HIS A 5 7.50 2.38 42.45
C HIS A 5 9.00 2.07 42.24
N LEU A 6 9.83 3.09 41.95
CA LEU A 6 11.29 2.98 41.84
C LEU A 6 12.01 3.40 43.12
N GLY A 7 11.27 3.80 44.16
CA GLY A 7 11.81 4.27 45.43
C GLY A 7 12.24 5.74 45.46
N LYS A 8 12.00 6.52 44.39
CA LYS A 8 12.31 7.94 44.32
C LYS A 8 11.34 8.74 45.20
N SER A 9 11.89 9.67 45.99
CA SER A 9 11.11 10.47 46.95
C SER A 9 10.61 11.79 46.36
N TYR A 10 9.40 12.19 46.76
CA TYR A 10 8.72 13.43 46.36
C TYR A 10 8.11 14.11 47.60
N GLN A 11 7.90 15.43 47.58
CA GLN A 11 7.27 16.16 48.70
C GLN A 11 5.81 15.77 48.89
N GLY A 12 5.12 15.41 47.80
CA GLY A 12 3.75 14.89 47.89
C GLY A 12 3.32 14.15 46.63
N VAL A 13 2.14 13.55 46.70
CA VAL A 13 1.57 12.74 45.60
C VAL A 13 1.37 13.58 44.34
N LYS A 14 0.98 14.85 44.47
CA LYS A 14 0.84 15.76 43.32
C LYS A 14 2.15 15.94 42.55
N GLU A 15 3.26 16.17 43.26
CA GLU A 15 4.58 16.31 42.64
C GLU A 15 5.03 15.00 41.97
N MET A 16 4.79 13.87 42.65
CA MET A 16 5.03 12.55 42.06
C MET A 16 4.21 12.37 40.77
N CYS A 17 2.92 12.69 40.77
CA CYS A 17 2.06 12.62 39.59
C CYS A 17 2.60 13.51 38.45
N SER A 18 2.98 14.76 38.75
CA SER A 18 3.56 15.68 37.77
C SER A 18 4.86 15.15 37.16
N ALA A 19 5.73 14.50 37.94
CA ALA A 19 6.96 13.90 37.44
C ALA A 19 6.71 12.75 36.45
N TYR A 20 5.55 12.10 36.55
CA TYR A 20 5.09 11.09 35.62
C TYR A 20 4.08 11.64 34.61
N ASN A 21 3.94 12.96 34.43
CA ASN A 21 2.99 13.56 33.51
C ASN A 21 1.56 12.96 33.60
N ILE A 22 1.08 12.69 34.82
CA ILE A 22 -0.29 12.27 35.08
C ILE A 22 -0.99 13.28 35.97
N SER A 23 -2.29 13.52 35.73
CA SER A 23 -3.07 14.36 36.62
C SER A 23 -3.31 13.65 37.96
N TYR A 24 -3.31 14.43 39.04
CA TYR A 24 -3.62 13.91 40.37
C TYR A 24 -5.01 13.25 40.44
N ALA A 25 -5.98 13.76 39.67
CA ALA A 25 -7.32 13.20 39.60
C ALA A 25 -7.34 11.79 39.00
N VAL A 26 -6.64 11.58 37.86
CA VAL A 26 -6.55 10.25 37.24
C VAL A 26 -5.79 9.28 38.15
N PHE A 27 -4.75 9.75 38.83
CA PHE A 27 -4.04 8.94 39.82
C PHE A 27 -4.96 8.44 40.95
N LEU A 28 -5.77 9.34 41.52
CA LEU A 28 -6.71 8.99 42.60
C LEU A 28 -7.79 8.03 42.12
N ASP A 29 -8.34 8.25 40.93
CA ASP A 29 -9.33 7.37 40.32
C ASP A 29 -8.77 5.94 40.12
N ARG A 30 -7.59 5.82 39.52
CA ARG A 30 -6.91 4.52 39.39
C ARG A 30 -6.66 3.86 40.75
N ARG A 31 -6.27 4.66 41.75
CA ARG A 31 -6.00 4.14 43.09
C ARG A 31 -7.29 3.65 43.79
N SER A 32 -8.42 4.31 43.57
CA SER A 32 -9.72 3.88 44.11
C SER A 32 -10.20 2.60 43.44
N LEU A 33 -9.86 2.40 42.16
CA LEU A 33 -10.08 1.16 41.40
C LEU A 33 -9.06 0.05 41.73
N GLY A 34 -8.17 0.26 42.69
CA GLY A 34 -7.24 -0.76 43.18
C GLY A 34 -5.99 -0.98 42.33
N TRP A 35 -5.67 -0.06 41.41
CA TRP A 35 -4.48 -0.18 40.57
C TRP A 35 -3.19 -0.13 41.40
N SER A 36 -2.14 -0.79 40.90
CA SER A 36 -0.82 -0.74 41.49
C SER A 36 -0.24 0.68 41.41
N LEU A 37 0.71 1.02 42.29
CA LEU A 37 1.34 2.35 42.25
C LEU A 37 2.07 2.59 40.92
N GLU A 38 2.69 1.55 40.36
CA GLU A 38 3.34 1.61 39.05
C GLU A 38 2.32 1.91 37.94
N ASP A 39 1.22 1.16 37.87
CA ASP A 39 0.22 1.35 36.81
C ASP A 39 -0.48 2.70 36.93
N CYS A 40 -0.78 3.12 38.17
CA CYS A 40 -1.29 4.46 38.45
C CYS A 40 -0.41 5.53 37.82
N LEU A 41 0.92 5.39 37.89
CA LEU A 41 1.88 6.39 37.44
C LEU A 41 2.28 6.23 35.96
N THR A 42 2.21 5.03 35.39
CA THR A 42 2.85 4.73 34.09
C THR A 42 1.89 4.45 32.94
N VAL A 43 0.68 3.93 33.19
CA VAL A 43 -0.29 3.65 32.12
C VAL A 43 -0.83 4.96 31.53
N ARG A 44 -0.83 5.08 30.20
CA ARG A 44 -1.34 6.25 29.47
C ARG A 44 -2.59 5.94 28.67
N VAL A 45 -2.62 4.78 28.03
CA VAL A 45 -3.72 4.34 27.17
C VAL A 45 -4.17 2.96 27.57
N VAL A 46 -5.40 2.62 27.22
CA VAL A 46 -6.02 1.33 27.52
C VAL A 46 -6.61 0.78 26.22
N ASP A 47 -6.45 -0.52 25.96
CA ASP A 47 -7.09 -1.15 24.80
C ASP A 47 -8.59 -1.45 25.04
N HIS A 48 -9.27 -1.95 24.01
CA HIS A 48 -10.68 -2.35 24.09
C HIS A 48 -10.95 -3.52 25.04
N LYS A 49 -9.91 -4.20 25.54
CA LYS A 49 -9.98 -5.28 26.53
C LYS A 49 -9.60 -4.83 27.94
N GLY A 50 -9.39 -3.52 28.15
CA GLY A 50 -9.06 -2.97 29.46
C GLY A 50 -7.58 -3.08 29.86
N ARG A 51 -6.67 -3.48 28.96
CA ARG A 51 -5.23 -3.59 29.26
C ARG A 51 -4.55 -2.24 29.11
N GLY A 52 -3.75 -1.85 30.09
CA GLY A 52 -3.02 -0.58 30.10
C GLY A 52 -1.65 -0.66 29.41
N TYR A 53 -1.27 0.41 28.72
CA TYR A 53 0.04 0.55 28.04
C TYR A 53 0.65 1.93 28.31
N LYS A 54 1.98 2.05 28.19
CA LYS A 54 2.68 3.34 28.40
C LYS A 54 2.54 4.30 27.21
N SER A 55 2.21 3.79 26.03
CA SER A 55 1.88 4.62 24.85
C SER A 55 0.99 3.87 23.84
N GLU A 56 0.42 4.62 22.88
CA GLU A 56 -0.31 4.04 21.75
C GLU A 56 0.60 3.12 20.91
N GLU A 57 1.87 3.46 20.73
CA GLU A 57 2.85 2.64 20.00
C GLU A 57 3.12 1.30 20.69
N GLU A 58 3.23 1.29 22.03
CA GLU A 58 3.41 0.06 22.79
C GLU A 58 2.15 -0.84 22.67
N MET A 59 0.96 -0.23 22.76
CA MET A 59 -0.30 -0.91 22.51
C MET A 59 -0.35 -1.49 21.09
N CYS A 60 -0.03 -0.70 20.07
CA CYS A 60 0.01 -1.13 18.67
C CYS A 60 0.99 -2.29 18.45
N LYS A 61 2.18 -2.20 19.06
CA LYS A 61 3.21 -3.25 19.01
C LYS A 61 2.70 -4.56 19.60
N TYR A 62 2.01 -4.51 20.74
CA TYR A 62 1.40 -5.68 21.37
C TYR A 62 0.38 -6.36 20.44
N TRP A 63 -0.47 -5.57 19.78
CA TRP A 63 -1.49 -6.05 18.85
C TRP A 63 -0.97 -6.38 17.44
N GLY A 64 0.32 -6.16 17.16
CA GLY A 64 0.92 -6.43 15.86
C GLY A 64 0.45 -5.47 14.75
N VAL A 65 -0.09 -4.31 15.09
CA VAL A 65 -0.48 -3.26 14.13
C VAL A 65 0.60 -2.18 14.06
N LYS A 66 0.88 -1.67 12.86
CA LYS A 66 1.80 -0.54 12.70
C LYS A 66 1.12 0.73 13.20
N TYR A 67 1.85 1.57 13.94
CA TYR A 67 1.28 2.76 14.57
C TYR A 67 0.58 3.71 13.57
N TYR A 68 1.15 3.98 12.40
CA TYR A 68 0.48 4.82 11.39
C TYR A 68 -0.84 4.21 10.89
N VAL A 69 -0.89 2.89 10.69
CA VAL A 69 -2.12 2.18 10.28
C VAL A 69 -3.21 2.32 11.35
N PHE A 70 -2.82 2.20 12.62
CA PHE A 70 -3.73 2.42 13.74
C PHE A 70 -4.31 3.85 13.74
N LYS A 71 -3.47 4.88 13.55
CA LYS A 71 -3.92 6.29 13.47
C LYS A 71 -4.82 6.54 12.26
N ASP A 72 -4.48 6.01 11.09
CA ASP A 72 -5.29 6.14 9.87
C ASP A 72 -6.68 5.54 10.09
N ARG A 73 -6.77 4.32 10.64
CA ARG A 73 -8.04 3.65 10.96
C ARG A 73 -8.92 4.48 11.90
N LEU A 74 -8.32 5.03 12.98
CA LEU A 74 -9.07 5.91 13.89
C LEU A 74 -9.55 7.19 13.19
N SER A 75 -8.78 7.74 12.25
CA SER A 75 -9.19 8.91 11.46
C SER A 75 -10.33 8.60 10.49
N GLU A 76 -10.46 7.35 10.07
CA GLU A 76 -11.56 6.81 9.27
C GLU A 76 -12.76 6.36 10.13
N ASN A 77 -12.82 6.77 11.40
CA ASN A 77 -13.89 6.43 12.36
C ASN A 77 -14.01 4.93 12.70
N TRP A 78 -12.93 4.17 12.57
CA TRP A 78 -12.91 2.79 13.08
C TRP A 78 -12.98 2.80 14.61
N THR A 79 -13.62 1.78 15.18
CA THR A 79 -13.56 1.56 16.63
C THR A 79 -12.15 1.18 17.06
N LEU A 80 -11.83 1.37 18.35
CA LEU A 80 -10.54 0.96 18.92
C LEU A 80 -10.26 -0.54 18.70
N GLU A 81 -11.28 -1.37 18.84
CA GLU A 81 -11.21 -2.81 18.58
C GLU A 81 -10.86 -3.10 17.12
N GLU A 82 -11.60 -2.53 16.17
CA GLU A 82 -11.33 -2.73 14.74
C GLU A 82 -9.94 -2.20 14.36
N ALA A 83 -9.53 -1.06 14.94
CA ALA A 83 -8.23 -0.46 14.69
C ALA A 83 -7.06 -1.34 15.12
N LEU A 84 -7.22 -2.10 16.22
CA LEU A 84 -6.20 -2.99 16.78
C LEU A 84 -6.25 -4.41 16.21
N GLU A 85 -7.44 -4.99 16.00
CA GLU A 85 -7.59 -6.41 15.67
C GLU A 85 -7.72 -6.70 14.17
N SER A 86 -8.18 -5.73 13.36
CA SER A 86 -8.42 -6.01 11.95
C SER A 86 -7.13 -6.27 11.22
N LYS A 87 -7.12 -7.32 10.39
CA LYS A 87 -6.02 -7.59 9.46
C LYS A 87 -5.78 -6.35 8.60
N GLN A 88 -4.52 -6.02 8.33
CA GLN A 88 -4.20 -4.90 7.43
C GLN A 88 -5.00 -5.08 6.14
N PRO A 89 -5.83 -4.10 5.72
CA PRO A 89 -6.49 -4.20 4.44
C PRO A 89 -5.42 -4.37 3.36
N ASP A 90 -5.72 -5.20 2.36
CA ASP A 90 -4.87 -5.32 1.19
C ASP A 90 -4.63 -3.92 0.62
N SER A 91 -3.37 -3.52 0.56
CA SER A 91 -3.00 -2.15 0.21
C SER A 91 -3.27 -1.86 -1.26
N ILE A 92 -3.32 -2.91 -2.09
CA ILE A 92 -3.59 -2.80 -3.53
C ILE A 92 -4.50 -3.94 -3.97
N LYS A 93 -5.24 -3.73 -5.06
CA LYS A 93 -6.03 -4.75 -5.73
C LYS A 93 -5.57 -4.93 -7.18
N ASP A 94 -5.68 -6.14 -7.71
CA ASP A 94 -5.51 -6.40 -9.14
C ASP A 94 -6.75 -5.97 -9.96
N HIS A 95 -6.67 -6.15 -11.28
CA HIS A 95 -7.75 -5.84 -12.22
C HIS A 95 -9.02 -6.69 -12.02
N ARG A 96 -8.97 -7.75 -11.19
CA ARG A 96 -10.11 -8.60 -10.82
C ARG A 96 -10.63 -8.31 -9.41
N GLY A 97 -10.10 -7.29 -8.75
CA GLY A 97 -10.47 -6.89 -7.39
C GLY A 97 -9.86 -7.76 -6.28
N ARG A 98 -8.94 -8.67 -6.59
CA ARG A 98 -8.22 -9.46 -5.59
C ARG A 98 -7.20 -8.57 -4.89
N GLY A 99 -7.21 -8.58 -3.56
CA GLY A 99 -6.29 -7.79 -2.76
C GLY A 99 -4.92 -8.46 -2.53
N PHE A 100 -3.89 -7.63 -2.41
CA PHE A 100 -2.52 -8.02 -2.07
C PHE A 100 -1.93 -7.04 -1.05
N LYS A 101 -0.99 -7.52 -0.21
CA LYS A 101 -0.33 -6.64 0.77
C LYS A 101 0.71 -5.75 0.13
N THR A 102 1.34 -6.22 -0.94
CA THR A 102 2.37 -5.48 -1.67
C THR A 102 2.21 -5.63 -3.18
N LYS A 103 2.74 -4.66 -3.92
CA LYS A 103 2.87 -4.74 -5.38
C LYS A 103 3.71 -5.93 -5.83
N ALA A 104 4.78 -6.25 -5.10
CA ALA A 104 5.62 -7.42 -5.36
C ALA A 104 4.82 -8.73 -5.28
N GLU A 105 3.98 -8.89 -4.25
CA GLU A 105 3.09 -10.05 -4.11
C GLU A 105 2.08 -10.14 -5.26
N MET A 106 1.46 -9.02 -5.64
CA MET A 106 0.56 -8.97 -6.80
C MET A 106 1.27 -9.38 -8.10
N CYS A 107 2.44 -8.80 -8.37
CA CYS A 107 3.22 -9.10 -9.56
C CYS A 107 3.62 -10.58 -9.60
N ASN A 108 4.11 -11.13 -8.48
CA ASN A 108 4.49 -12.53 -8.37
C ASN A 108 3.31 -13.47 -8.62
N TYR A 109 2.12 -13.14 -8.12
CA TYR A 109 0.90 -13.93 -8.36
C TYR A 109 0.57 -14.03 -9.85
N TRP A 110 0.75 -12.93 -10.60
CA TRP A 110 0.52 -12.86 -12.04
C TRP A 110 1.74 -13.34 -12.88
N GLY A 111 2.82 -13.78 -12.23
CA GLY A 111 4.02 -14.25 -12.91
C GLY A 111 4.81 -13.15 -13.63
N VAL A 112 4.59 -11.88 -13.28
CA VAL A 112 5.31 -10.73 -13.83
C VAL A 112 6.35 -10.22 -12.82
N LYS A 113 7.55 -9.85 -13.29
CA LYS A 113 8.53 -9.20 -12.43
C LYS A 113 8.10 -7.76 -12.16
N GLU A 114 8.29 -7.29 -10.93
CA GLU A 114 7.83 -5.94 -10.52
C GLU A 114 8.37 -4.81 -11.40
N TYR A 115 9.64 -4.87 -11.84
CA TYR A 115 10.20 -3.84 -12.73
C TYR A 115 9.52 -3.85 -14.11
N VAL A 116 9.20 -5.03 -14.65
CA VAL A 116 8.47 -5.16 -15.93
C VAL A 116 7.08 -4.57 -15.81
N PHE A 117 6.39 -4.85 -14.71
CA PHE A 117 5.09 -4.26 -14.41
C PHE A 117 5.18 -2.73 -14.36
N ASN A 118 6.17 -2.17 -13.65
CA ASN A 118 6.35 -0.72 -13.54
C ASN A 118 6.63 -0.06 -14.89
N ASP A 119 7.48 -0.68 -15.72
CA ASP A 119 7.78 -0.18 -17.07
C ASP A 119 6.50 -0.17 -17.93
N ARG A 120 5.70 -1.24 -17.90
CA ARG A 120 4.41 -1.31 -18.61
C ARG A 120 3.44 -0.21 -18.18
N ILE A 121 3.27 -0.01 -16.87
CA ILE A 121 2.41 1.06 -16.34
C ILE A 121 2.93 2.44 -16.76
N LYS A 122 4.24 2.65 -16.75
CA LYS A 122 4.87 3.91 -17.19
C LYS A 122 4.66 4.15 -18.69
N ASP A 123 4.65 3.09 -19.49
CA ASP A 123 4.34 3.11 -20.92
C ASP A 123 2.83 3.22 -21.21
N GLY A 124 2.00 3.40 -20.17
CA GLY A 124 0.58 3.68 -20.28
C GLY A 124 -0.32 2.44 -20.37
N TRP A 125 0.20 1.25 -20.07
CA TRP A 125 -0.61 0.02 -20.07
C TRP A 125 -1.64 0.05 -18.94
N THR A 126 -2.78 -0.57 -19.18
CA THR A 126 -3.78 -0.81 -18.13
C THR A 126 -3.25 -1.82 -17.10
N LEU A 127 -3.88 -1.84 -15.92
CA LEU A 127 -3.55 -2.80 -14.86
C LEU A 127 -3.71 -4.27 -15.33
N GLU A 128 -4.72 -4.55 -16.16
CA GLU A 128 -4.94 -5.88 -16.74
C GLU A 128 -3.79 -6.25 -17.68
N GLU A 129 -3.49 -5.40 -18.67
CA GLU A 129 -2.42 -5.65 -19.65
C GLU A 129 -1.05 -5.80 -18.96
N ALA A 130 -0.78 -4.93 -17.99
CA ALA A 130 0.49 -4.92 -17.26
C ALA A 130 0.71 -6.22 -16.48
N LEU A 131 -0.34 -6.78 -15.89
CA LEU A 131 -0.31 -8.03 -15.11
C LEU A 131 -0.38 -9.28 -16.00
N GLU A 132 -1.27 -9.33 -16.99
CA GLU A 132 -1.46 -10.50 -17.85
C GLU A 132 -0.41 -10.61 -18.98
N GLY A 133 0.38 -9.55 -19.23
CA GLY A 133 1.42 -9.54 -20.25
C GLY A 133 0.89 -9.50 -21.69
N LYS A 134 -0.37 -9.11 -21.88
CA LYS A 134 -0.94 -8.82 -23.20
C LYS A 134 -0.40 -7.46 -23.65
N ASN A 135 0.51 -7.48 -24.61
CA ASN A 135 1.01 -6.24 -25.20
C ASN A 135 -0.10 -5.57 -26.04
N PRO A 136 -0.63 -4.40 -25.63
CA PRO A 136 -1.71 -3.73 -26.34
C PRO A 136 -1.27 -3.24 -27.73
N ASN A 137 0.03 -3.04 -27.92
CA ASN A 137 0.60 -2.59 -29.18
C ASN A 137 0.97 -3.74 -30.11
N MET A 138 0.70 -4.99 -29.70
CA MET A 138 0.97 -6.15 -30.53
C MET A 138 0.12 -6.09 -31.80
N VAL A 139 0.79 -6.14 -32.94
CA VAL A 139 0.12 -6.16 -34.26
C VAL A 139 0.40 -7.49 -34.96
N VAL A 140 -0.45 -7.82 -35.91
CA VAL A 140 -0.32 -9.01 -36.75
C VAL A 140 -0.26 -8.55 -38.20
N ASP A 141 0.69 -9.04 -38.99
CA ASP A 141 0.75 -8.73 -40.42
C ASP A 141 -0.27 -9.55 -41.24
N HIS A 142 -0.30 -9.30 -42.55
CA HIS A 142 -1.19 -10.00 -43.48
C HIS A 142 -0.92 -11.51 -43.60
N LEU A 143 0.20 -12.01 -43.07
CA LEU A 143 0.57 -13.44 -43.05
C LEU A 143 0.29 -14.10 -41.69
N GLY A 144 -0.26 -13.37 -40.72
CA GLY A 144 -0.50 -13.89 -39.36
C GLY A 144 0.72 -13.82 -38.44
N LYS A 145 1.82 -13.19 -38.85
CA LYS A 145 3.02 -13.03 -38.01
C LYS A 145 2.81 -11.90 -37.01
N LYS A 146 3.11 -12.18 -35.73
CA LYS A 146 2.94 -11.25 -34.62
C LYS A 146 4.20 -10.40 -34.40
N PHE A 147 4.00 -9.12 -34.10
CA PHE A 147 5.05 -8.15 -33.78
C PHE A 147 4.69 -7.39 -32.51
N ASP A 148 5.69 -7.04 -31.69
CA ASP A 148 5.48 -6.32 -30.44
C ASP A 148 4.94 -4.89 -30.64
N THR A 149 5.31 -4.26 -31.75
CA THR A 149 4.78 -2.94 -32.13
C THR A 149 4.54 -2.84 -33.64
N GLU A 150 3.69 -1.90 -34.05
CA GLU A 150 3.55 -1.51 -35.46
C GLU A 150 4.89 -1.11 -36.09
N LYS A 151 5.77 -0.46 -35.30
CA LYS A 151 7.10 -0.06 -35.76
C LYS A 151 7.98 -1.25 -36.08
N ASP A 152 7.92 -2.32 -35.28
CA ASP A 152 8.67 -3.55 -35.52
C ASP A 152 8.14 -4.29 -36.75
N MET A 153 6.82 -4.31 -36.95
CA MET A 153 6.19 -4.84 -38.17
C MET A 153 6.64 -4.05 -39.39
N CYS A 154 6.58 -2.72 -39.35
CA CYS A 154 7.02 -1.86 -40.45
C CYS A 154 8.50 -2.05 -40.76
N ALA A 155 9.36 -2.12 -39.73
CA ALA A 155 10.79 -2.36 -39.88
C ALA A 155 11.09 -3.72 -40.54
N TYR A 156 10.35 -4.77 -40.17
CA TYR A 156 10.47 -6.09 -40.79
C TYR A 156 10.14 -6.08 -42.28
N TRP A 157 9.09 -5.34 -42.68
CA TRP A 157 8.67 -5.18 -44.07
C TRP A 157 9.44 -4.09 -44.84
N GLY A 158 10.43 -3.44 -44.20
CA GLY A 158 11.26 -2.42 -44.83
C GLY A 158 10.53 -1.11 -45.14
N ILE A 159 9.42 -0.82 -44.45
CA ILE A 159 8.64 0.41 -44.61
C ILE A 159 8.77 1.31 -43.37
N LYS A 160 8.72 2.63 -43.57
CA LYS A 160 8.67 3.58 -42.46
C LYS A 160 7.24 3.64 -41.91
N SER A 161 7.09 3.58 -40.58
CA SER A 161 5.77 3.55 -39.91
C SER A 161 4.83 4.68 -40.32
N TYR A 162 5.33 5.91 -40.58
CA TYR A 162 4.44 6.99 -41.06
C TYR A 162 3.86 6.71 -42.45
N ILE A 163 4.64 6.13 -43.38
CA ILE A 163 4.17 5.76 -44.72
C ILE A 163 3.11 4.66 -44.61
N PHE A 164 3.35 3.67 -43.75
CA PHE A 164 2.37 2.62 -43.47
C PHE A 164 1.05 3.20 -42.94
N LYS A 165 1.11 4.11 -41.95
CA LYS A 165 -0.07 4.76 -41.39
C LYS A 165 -0.84 5.56 -42.43
N ASP A 166 -0.16 6.33 -43.27
CA ASP A 166 -0.80 7.10 -44.35
C ASP A 166 -1.56 6.17 -45.30
N ARG A 167 -0.95 5.04 -45.70
CA ARG A 167 -1.61 4.03 -46.56
C ARG A 167 -2.84 3.42 -45.91
N ILE A 168 -2.78 3.08 -44.61
CA ILE A 168 -3.92 2.56 -43.88
C ILE A 168 -5.05 3.60 -43.79
N ILE A 169 -4.71 4.88 -43.58
CA ILE A 169 -5.69 5.99 -43.58
C ILE A 169 -6.32 6.17 -44.96
N GLU A 170 -5.54 6.00 -46.03
CA GLU A 170 -6.02 6.01 -47.43
C GLU A 170 -6.84 4.76 -47.80
N GLY A 171 -6.99 3.79 -46.90
CA GLY A 171 -7.82 2.61 -47.09
C GLY A 171 -7.13 1.45 -47.82
N TRP A 172 -5.79 1.44 -47.89
CA TRP A 172 -5.04 0.32 -48.44
C TRP A 172 -5.22 -0.94 -47.58
N SER A 173 -5.17 -2.11 -48.21
CA SER A 173 -5.11 -3.36 -47.44
C SER A 173 -3.79 -3.48 -46.68
N LEU A 174 -3.77 -4.29 -45.61
CA LEU A 174 -2.58 -4.52 -44.80
C LEU A 174 -1.42 -5.11 -45.63
N GLU A 175 -1.72 -5.97 -46.61
CA GLU A 175 -0.74 -6.52 -47.53
C GLU A 175 -0.15 -5.44 -48.43
N GLU A 176 -0.99 -4.66 -49.12
CA GLU A 176 -0.55 -3.56 -49.99
C GLU A 176 0.25 -2.51 -49.21
N ALA A 177 -0.22 -2.16 -48.02
CA ALA A 177 0.40 -1.18 -47.16
C ALA A 177 1.82 -1.57 -46.75
N LEU A 178 2.08 -2.87 -46.52
CA LEU A 178 3.38 -3.40 -46.09
C LEU A 178 4.30 -3.77 -47.25
N THR A 179 3.78 -4.20 -48.40
CA THR A 179 4.60 -4.83 -49.46
C THR A 179 4.91 -3.93 -50.65
N ILE A 180 4.08 -2.91 -50.95
CA ILE A 180 4.29 -2.07 -52.13
C ILE A 180 5.43 -1.06 -51.87
N PRO A 181 6.48 -1.01 -52.69
CA PRO A 181 7.58 -0.07 -52.51
C PRO A 181 7.12 1.40 -52.59
N TYR A 182 7.71 2.27 -51.77
CA TYR A 182 7.51 3.72 -51.90
C TYR A 182 8.19 4.20 -53.19
N LYS A 183 7.44 4.81 -54.10
CA LYS A 183 8.02 5.46 -55.29
C LYS A 183 8.73 6.74 -54.85
N LEU A 184 10.05 6.80 -55.06
CA LEU A 184 10.85 8.02 -54.96
C LEU A 184 10.45 9.02 -56.05
#